data_AF-A0A7V3N9D7-F1
#
_entry.id   AF-A0A7V3N9D7-F1
#
_cell.length_a   1.000
_cell.length_b   1.000
_cell.length_c   1.000
_cell.angle_alpha   90.00
_cell.angle_beta   90.00
_cell.angle_gamma   90.00
#
_symmetry.space_group_name_H-M   'P 1'
#
loop_
_entity.id
_entity.type
_entity.pdbx_description
1 polymer ?
#
loop_
_entity_poly.entity_id
_entity_poly.type
_entity_poly.pdbx_seq_one_letter_code
_entity_poly.pdbx_strand_id
1 'polypeptide(L)'
;MKACALAIAAGVACVLVAVSAALVAAPPPLKVDRSKPLRLEEPKSPPKPQKKPEGPVADNSACFVCHTNYQDETLASVHALENVGCVRCHGASLAHRNDENNTTPPDKMYPTEAIDPACVECHDTHHAPARKVLVRWKERCPEKTDFSQVVCTDCHGEHRLKLRTVRWDKKSGKLLTAGTPGASAAPGASQ
;
A
#
# COMPACT_ATOMS: atom_id res chain seq x y z
N MET A 1 44.57 84.71 -19.19
CA MET A 1 44.70 83.53 -18.32
C MET A 1 44.66 82.29 -19.21
N LYS A 2 45.74 81.50 -19.22
CA LYS A 2 45.90 80.25 -20.00
C LYS A 2 45.42 79.07 -19.15
N ALA A 3 44.63 78.17 -19.72
CA ALA A 3 44.50 76.76 -19.30
C ALA A 3 43.83 75.99 -20.46
N CYS A 4 44.61 75.25 -21.25
CA CYS A 4 44.82 73.80 -21.12
C CYS A 4 43.54 72.98 -21.36
N ALA A 5 43.33 72.61 -22.62
CA ALA A 5 42.47 71.50 -23.02
C ALA A 5 43.26 70.20 -22.86
N LEU A 6 42.71 69.23 -22.10
CA LEU A 6 43.18 67.84 -22.11
C LEU A 6 41.96 66.96 -22.38
N ALA A 7 42.01 66.26 -23.51
CA ALA A 7 41.01 65.28 -23.92
C ALA A 7 41.09 64.02 -23.05
N ILE A 8 39.95 63.49 -22.61
CA ILE A 8 39.85 62.17 -22.00
C ILE A 8 39.04 61.28 -22.95
N ALA A 9 39.70 60.23 -23.43
CA ALA A 9 39.16 59.25 -24.36
C ALA A 9 38.06 58.39 -23.71
N ALA A 10 36.99 58.15 -24.47
CA ALA A 10 35.92 57.23 -24.10
C ALA A 10 36.40 55.78 -24.23
N GLY A 11 36.44 55.06 -23.10
CA GLY A 11 36.60 53.60 -23.06
C GLY A 11 35.26 52.95 -22.75
N VAL A 12 34.61 52.38 -23.77
CA VAL A 12 33.42 51.53 -23.60
C VAL A 12 33.91 50.13 -23.24
N ALA A 13 33.84 49.76 -21.96
CA ALA A 13 34.08 48.39 -21.52
C ALA A 13 32.81 47.56 -21.73
N CYS A 14 32.80 46.76 -22.79
CA CYS A 14 31.77 45.77 -23.05
C CYS A 14 31.94 44.60 -22.06
N VAL A 15 31.06 44.51 -21.06
CA VAL A 15 31.04 43.38 -20.10
C VAL A 15 30.38 42.19 -20.80
N LEU A 16 31.20 41.26 -21.30
CA LEU A 16 30.74 39.95 -21.74
C LEU A 16 30.41 39.10 -20.51
N VAL A 17 29.13 38.91 -20.23
CA VAL A 17 28.66 37.92 -19.25
C VAL A 17 28.77 36.55 -19.89
N ALA A 18 29.80 35.79 -19.52
CA ALA A 18 29.93 34.40 -19.90
C ALA A 18 28.90 33.56 -19.15
N VAL A 19 27.89 33.04 -19.87
CA VAL A 19 26.99 32.01 -19.38
C VAL A 19 27.77 30.69 -19.38
N SER A 20 28.28 30.29 -18.21
CA SER A 20 28.88 28.96 -18.04
C SER A 20 27.80 27.88 -18.10
N ALA A 21 27.70 27.21 -19.25
CA ALA A 21 27.00 25.94 -19.37
C ALA A 21 27.76 24.89 -18.53
N ALA A 22 27.25 24.61 -17.33
CA ALA A 22 27.74 23.48 -16.54
C ALA A 22 27.38 22.18 -17.28
N LEU A 23 28.39 21.54 -17.89
CA LEU A 23 28.28 20.15 -18.33
C LEU A 23 27.95 19.30 -17.09
N VAL A 24 26.72 18.78 -17.03
CA VAL A 24 26.38 17.73 -16.08
C VAL A 24 27.09 16.47 -16.56
N ALA A 25 28.20 16.14 -15.90
CA ALA A 25 28.96 14.92 -16.18
C ALA A 25 28.03 13.70 -16.03
N ALA A 26 28.06 12.82 -17.02
CA ALA A 26 27.29 11.58 -16.98
C ALA A 26 27.69 10.75 -15.74
N PRO A 27 26.73 10.05 -15.10
CA PRO A 27 27.04 9.21 -13.96
C PRO A 27 28.02 8.10 -14.37
N PRO A 28 28.98 7.73 -13.49
CA PRO A 28 29.94 6.68 -13.79
C PRO A 28 29.23 5.33 -14.00
N PRO A 29 29.80 4.44 -14.82
CA PRO A 29 29.20 3.14 -15.11
C PRO A 29 29.09 2.30 -13.83
N LEU A 30 27.91 1.68 -13.66
CA LEU A 30 27.64 0.82 -12.52
C LEU A 30 28.54 -0.42 -12.56
N LYS A 31 29.47 -0.54 -11.60
CA LYS A 31 30.32 -1.72 -11.44
C LYS A 31 29.57 -2.78 -10.64
N VAL A 32 29.04 -3.78 -11.33
CA VAL A 32 28.39 -4.95 -10.68
C VAL A 32 29.47 -5.99 -10.37
N ASP A 33 29.69 -6.23 -9.07
CA ASP A 33 30.57 -7.29 -8.59
C ASP A 33 29.89 -8.65 -8.77
N ARG A 34 30.29 -9.37 -9.81
CA ARG A 34 29.78 -10.72 -10.15
C ARG A 34 30.34 -11.84 -9.26
N SER A 35 31.30 -11.54 -8.41
CA SER A 35 31.88 -12.52 -7.48
C SER A 35 31.08 -12.66 -6.19
N LYS A 36 30.17 -11.71 -5.91
CA LYS A 36 29.23 -11.80 -4.80
C LYS A 36 27.95 -12.51 -5.24
N PRO A 37 27.40 -13.41 -4.40
CA PRO A 37 26.08 -13.95 -4.64
C PRO A 37 25.09 -12.81 -4.84
N LEU A 38 24.33 -12.85 -5.94
CA LEU A 38 23.19 -11.96 -6.11
C LEU A 38 22.28 -12.19 -4.89
N ARG A 39 21.73 -11.10 -4.33
CA ARG A 39 20.80 -11.14 -3.19
C ARG A 39 19.52 -11.99 -3.41
N LEU A 40 19.40 -12.66 -4.56
CA LEU A 40 18.32 -13.56 -4.95
C LEU A 40 18.60 -15.05 -4.64
N GLU A 41 19.72 -15.40 -4.00
CA GLU A 41 19.85 -16.72 -3.40
C GLU A 41 19.13 -16.73 -2.06
N GLU A 42 17.78 -16.76 -2.13
CA GLU A 42 16.93 -16.91 -0.96
C GLU A 42 17.27 -18.24 -0.27
N PRO A 43 17.50 -18.25 1.06
CA PRO A 43 17.52 -19.50 1.79
C PRO A 43 16.14 -20.15 1.60
N LYS A 44 16.14 -21.29 0.92
CA LYS A 44 14.95 -22.08 0.63
C LYS A 44 14.34 -22.48 1.97
N SER A 45 13.38 -21.69 2.44
CA SER A 45 12.62 -22.03 3.64
C SER A 45 11.99 -23.39 3.38
N PRO A 46 12.11 -24.35 4.32
CA PRO A 46 11.52 -25.66 4.13
C PRO A 46 10.02 -25.46 3.86
N PRO A 47 9.46 -26.10 2.82
CA PRO A 47 8.05 -25.96 2.52
C PRO A 47 7.29 -26.40 3.78
N LYS A 48 6.51 -25.47 4.34
CA LYS A 48 5.53 -25.86 5.37
C LYS A 48 4.65 -26.94 4.74
N PRO A 49 4.29 -28.01 5.47
CA PRO A 49 3.43 -29.04 4.94
C PRO A 49 2.07 -28.41 4.60
N GLN A 50 1.89 -28.07 3.33
CA GLN A 50 0.63 -27.58 2.80
C GLN A 50 -0.11 -28.80 2.29
N LYS A 51 -1.30 -29.06 2.88
CA LYS A 51 -2.22 -30.05 2.32
C LYS A 51 -2.48 -29.63 0.88
N LYS A 52 -2.22 -30.51 -0.09
CA LYS A 52 -2.48 -30.22 -1.50
C LYS A 52 -3.97 -29.89 -1.63
N PRO A 53 -4.33 -28.74 -2.23
CA PRO A 53 -5.73 -28.34 -2.35
C PRO A 53 -6.51 -29.41 -3.11
N GLU A 54 -7.66 -29.78 -2.56
CA GLU A 54 -8.61 -30.70 -3.19
C GLU A 54 -9.54 -29.87 -4.10
N GLY A 55 -8.99 -29.34 -5.20
CA GLY A 55 -9.77 -28.51 -6.13
C GLY A 55 -8.96 -27.42 -6.83
N PRO A 56 -9.60 -26.62 -7.71
CA PRO A 56 -8.97 -25.43 -8.27
C PRO A 56 -8.66 -24.41 -7.16
N VAL A 57 -7.47 -23.82 -7.23
CA VAL A 57 -7.05 -22.72 -6.35
C VAL A 57 -7.27 -21.41 -7.08
N ALA A 58 -7.76 -20.40 -6.38
CA ALA A 58 -7.98 -19.10 -7.00
C ALA A 58 -6.66 -18.47 -7.48
N ASP A 59 -6.67 -17.91 -8.69
CA ASP A 59 -5.54 -17.17 -9.23
C ASP A 59 -5.56 -15.70 -8.76
N ASN A 60 -4.62 -15.37 -7.88
CA ASN A 60 -4.40 -14.02 -7.35
C ASN A 60 -3.13 -13.38 -7.91
N SER A 61 -2.47 -13.99 -8.90
CA SER A 61 -1.16 -13.58 -9.43
C SER A 61 -1.12 -12.10 -9.84
N ALA A 62 -2.18 -11.62 -10.50
CA ALA A 62 -2.28 -10.21 -10.91
C ALA A 62 -2.37 -9.23 -9.74
N CYS A 63 -3.02 -9.60 -8.63
CA CYS A 63 -3.13 -8.77 -7.44
C CYS A 63 -1.81 -8.73 -6.66
N PHE A 64 -1.09 -9.85 -6.65
CA PHE A 64 0.19 -9.98 -5.96
C PHE A 64 1.33 -9.18 -6.59
N VAL A 65 1.19 -8.67 -7.82
CA VAL A 65 2.19 -7.75 -8.41
C VAL A 65 2.41 -6.53 -7.51
N CYS A 66 1.35 -5.98 -6.94
CA CYS A 66 1.42 -4.80 -6.07
C CYS A 66 1.11 -5.11 -4.60
N HIS A 67 0.43 -6.22 -4.30
CA HIS A 67 0.01 -6.60 -2.95
C HIS A 67 0.62 -7.93 -2.47
N THR A 68 1.94 -8.08 -2.64
CA THR A 68 2.69 -9.27 -2.21
C THR A 68 2.52 -9.63 -0.74
N ASN A 69 2.24 -8.65 0.12
CA ASN A 69 2.01 -8.85 1.55
C ASN A 69 0.80 -9.77 1.86
N TYR A 70 -0.06 -10.04 0.89
CA TYR A 70 -1.19 -10.96 1.04
C TYR A 70 -0.91 -12.38 0.58
N GLN A 71 0.26 -12.68 -0.02
CA GLN A 71 0.61 -14.04 -0.42
C GLN A 71 0.65 -15.00 0.77
N ASP A 72 1.18 -14.53 1.90
CA ASP A 72 1.31 -15.31 3.13
C ASP A 72 0.25 -14.97 4.18
N GLU A 73 -0.71 -14.11 3.84
CA GLU A 73 -1.75 -13.69 4.79
C GLU A 73 -2.80 -14.78 4.95
N THR A 74 -3.14 -15.11 6.21
CA THR A 74 -4.00 -16.25 6.50
C THR A 74 -5.36 -16.13 5.82
N LEU A 75 -6.02 -14.96 5.83
CA LEU A 75 -7.32 -14.80 5.20
C LEU A 75 -7.24 -15.05 3.69
N ALA A 76 -6.32 -14.38 2.98
CA ALA A 76 -6.16 -14.56 1.54
C ALA A 76 -5.78 -16.00 1.15
N SER A 77 -4.87 -16.63 1.88
CA SER A 77 -4.38 -17.97 1.56
C SER A 77 -5.43 -19.06 1.78
N VAL A 78 -6.18 -19.04 2.90
CA VAL A 78 -7.22 -20.05 3.14
C VAL A 78 -8.39 -19.91 2.17
N HIS A 79 -8.78 -18.68 1.82
CA HIS A 79 -9.85 -18.45 0.85
C HIS A 79 -9.42 -18.88 -0.57
N ALA A 80 -8.16 -18.64 -0.95
CA ALA A 80 -7.67 -19.06 -2.25
C ALA A 80 -7.71 -20.59 -2.43
N LEU A 81 -7.46 -21.37 -1.37
CA LEU A 81 -7.56 -22.84 -1.39
C LEU A 81 -9.00 -23.32 -1.63
N GLU A 82 -9.99 -22.53 -1.22
CA GLU A 82 -11.42 -22.76 -1.48
C GLU A 82 -11.88 -22.10 -2.80
N ASN A 83 -10.96 -21.80 -3.71
CA ASN A 83 -11.21 -21.12 -4.98
C ASN A 83 -11.87 -19.72 -4.84
N VAL A 84 -11.70 -19.05 -3.70
CA VAL A 84 -12.15 -17.68 -3.45
C VAL A 84 -10.96 -16.72 -3.55
N GLY A 85 -10.82 -16.11 -4.73
CA GLY A 85 -9.74 -15.15 -5.02
C GLY A 85 -10.06 -13.70 -4.63
N CYS A 86 -9.07 -12.83 -4.73
CA CYS A 86 -9.19 -11.39 -4.43
C CYS A 86 -10.39 -10.76 -5.16
N VAL A 87 -10.57 -11.11 -6.43
CA VAL A 87 -11.62 -10.54 -7.30
C VAL A 87 -13.03 -10.94 -6.87
N ARG A 88 -13.21 -12.02 -6.10
CA ARG A 88 -14.52 -12.44 -5.59
C ARG A 88 -15.08 -11.42 -4.61
N CYS A 89 -14.20 -10.76 -3.84
CA CYS A 89 -14.57 -9.76 -2.85
C CYS A 89 -14.29 -8.32 -3.33
N HIS A 90 -13.21 -8.08 -4.08
CA HIS A 90 -12.79 -6.75 -4.50
C HIS A 90 -13.22 -6.37 -5.92
N GLY A 91 -13.86 -7.29 -6.66
CA GLY A 91 -14.20 -7.12 -8.08
C GLY A 91 -13.00 -7.32 -9.01
N ALA A 92 -13.24 -7.31 -10.32
CA ALA A 92 -12.21 -7.57 -11.33
C ALA A 92 -11.06 -6.54 -11.28
N SER A 93 -11.35 -5.33 -10.82
CA SER A 93 -10.42 -4.24 -10.53
C SER A 93 -9.48 -3.95 -11.69
N LEU A 94 -9.98 -4.03 -12.94
CA LEU A 94 -9.15 -3.90 -14.14
C LEU A 94 -8.49 -2.52 -14.24
N ALA A 95 -9.24 -1.45 -13.95
CA ALA A 95 -8.68 -0.09 -13.96
C ALA A 95 -7.61 0.09 -12.87
N HIS A 96 -7.87 -0.41 -11.67
CA HIS A 96 -6.92 -0.41 -10.55
C HIS A 96 -5.64 -1.18 -10.87
N ARG A 97 -5.75 -2.37 -11.45
CA ARG A 97 -4.62 -3.24 -11.83
C ARG A 97 -3.72 -2.64 -12.92
N ASN A 98 -4.26 -1.72 -13.72
CA ASN A 98 -3.53 -1.03 -14.79
C ASN A 98 -3.06 0.37 -14.38
N ASP A 99 -3.33 0.81 -13.15
CA ASP A 99 -2.93 2.13 -12.65
C ASP A 99 -1.68 2.03 -11.76
N GLU A 100 -0.52 2.23 -12.38
CA GLU A 100 0.78 2.23 -11.68
C GLU A 100 0.96 3.40 -10.70
N ASN A 101 0.12 4.44 -10.78
CA ASN A 101 0.14 5.53 -9.79
C ASN A 101 -0.68 5.19 -8.54
N ASN A 102 -1.38 4.04 -8.53
CA ASN A 102 -2.23 3.59 -7.44
C ASN A 102 -3.27 4.64 -7.01
N THR A 103 -3.80 5.44 -7.94
CA THR A 103 -4.80 6.49 -7.68
C THR A 103 -6.24 6.05 -7.96
N THR A 104 -6.40 4.99 -8.73
CA THR A 104 -7.66 4.34 -9.06
C THR A 104 -7.97 3.32 -7.96
N PRO A 105 -9.13 3.39 -7.29
CA PRO A 105 -9.49 2.40 -6.29
C PRO A 105 -9.83 1.04 -6.94
N PRO A 106 -9.76 -0.08 -6.20
CA PRO A 106 -10.37 -1.33 -6.64
C PRO A 106 -11.90 -1.17 -6.76
N ASP A 107 -12.57 -2.07 -7.48
CA ASP A 107 -14.02 -1.96 -7.74
C ASP A 107 -14.83 -1.95 -6.44
N LYS A 108 -14.40 -2.72 -5.44
CA LYS A 108 -15.04 -2.79 -4.12
C LYS A 108 -14.02 -2.64 -3.00
N MET A 109 -14.29 -1.69 -2.11
CA MET A 109 -13.61 -1.54 -0.82
C MET A 109 -14.62 -1.70 0.31
N TYR A 110 -14.14 -2.16 1.47
CA TYR A 110 -14.98 -2.43 2.63
C TYR A 110 -14.75 -1.38 3.73
N PRO A 111 -15.66 -0.39 3.90
CA PRO A 111 -15.77 0.34 5.16
C PRO A 111 -16.11 -0.63 6.29
N THR A 112 -15.86 -0.24 7.55
CA THR A 112 -15.92 -1.16 8.70
C THR A 112 -17.28 -1.87 8.79
N GLU A 113 -18.36 -1.09 8.68
CA GLU A 113 -19.74 -1.56 8.71
C GLU A 113 -20.14 -2.50 7.57
N ALA A 114 -19.33 -2.57 6.50
CA ALA A 114 -19.58 -3.46 5.36
C ALA A 114 -18.77 -4.76 5.43
N ILE A 115 -17.87 -4.93 6.40
CA ILE A 115 -17.05 -6.13 6.53
C ILE A 115 -17.92 -7.33 6.89
N ASP A 116 -18.69 -7.24 7.98
CA ASP A 116 -19.51 -8.36 8.44
C ASP A 116 -20.59 -8.77 7.43
N PRO A 117 -21.38 -7.84 6.84
CA PRO A 117 -22.32 -8.19 5.78
C PRO A 117 -21.69 -8.94 4.60
N ALA A 118 -20.44 -8.61 4.26
CA ALA A 118 -19.73 -9.28 3.17
C ALA A 118 -19.25 -10.68 3.54
N CYS A 119 -18.78 -10.87 4.77
CA CYS A 119 -18.35 -12.18 5.26
C CYS A 119 -19.53 -13.15 5.33
N VAL A 120 -20.70 -12.68 5.78
CA VAL A 120 -21.90 -13.53 5.93
C VAL A 120 -22.55 -13.92 4.60
N GLU A 121 -22.13 -13.37 3.46
CA GLU A 121 -22.53 -13.87 2.13
C GLU A 121 -22.16 -15.34 1.93
N CYS A 122 -21.07 -15.80 2.57
CA CYS A 122 -20.60 -17.19 2.55
C CYS A 122 -20.55 -17.85 3.94
N HIS A 123 -20.40 -17.06 5.01
CA HIS A 123 -20.27 -17.55 6.39
C HIS A 123 -21.51 -17.20 7.23
N ASP A 124 -22.53 -18.06 7.19
CA ASP A 124 -23.80 -17.85 7.89
C ASP A 124 -23.70 -17.97 9.42
N THR A 125 -22.71 -18.71 9.92
CA THR A 125 -22.61 -19.08 11.34
C THR A 125 -21.18 -18.98 11.87
N HIS A 126 -21.05 -18.57 13.13
CA HIS A 126 -19.79 -18.58 13.86
C HIS A 126 -19.73 -19.80 14.79
N HIS A 127 -19.22 -20.92 14.28
CA HIS A 127 -19.11 -22.16 15.04
C HIS A 127 -17.78 -22.24 15.82
N ALA A 128 -17.65 -21.43 16.88
CA ALA A 128 -16.50 -21.47 17.77
C ALA A 128 -16.91 -21.51 19.25
N PRO A 129 -16.23 -22.31 20.10
CA PRO A 129 -16.46 -22.26 21.54
C PRO A 129 -16.24 -20.86 22.12
N ALA A 130 -17.16 -20.37 22.96
CA ALA A 130 -17.10 -19.02 23.54
C ALA A 130 -15.74 -18.69 24.19
N ARG A 131 -15.15 -19.64 24.93
CA ARG A 131 -13.80 -19.51 25.50
C ARG A 131 -12.74 -19.16 24.44
N LYS A 132 -12.78 -19.80 23.28
CA LYS A 132 -11.80 -19.53 22.21
C LYS A 132 -12.02 -18.15 21.60
N VAL A 133 -13.27 -17.69 21.48
CA VAL A 133 -13.60 -16.34 21.03
C VAL A 133 -13.03 -15.29 21.98
N LEU A 134 -13.23 -15.46 23.29
CA LEU A 134 -12.71 -14.53 24.30
C LEU A 134 -11.17 -14.47 24.31
N VAL A 135 -10.50 -15.62 24.18
CA VAL A 135 -9.03 -15.67 24.04
C VAL A 135 -8.59 -14.91 22.80
N ARG A 136 -9.25 -15.16 21.66
CA ARG A 136 -8.90 -14.53 20.39
C ARG A 136 -9.10 -13.01 20.41
N TRP A 137 -10.21 -12.55 20.98
CA TRP A 137 -10.48 -11.13 21.19
C TRP A 137 -9.38 -10.49 22.05
N LYS A 138 -9.03 -11.11 23.19
CA LYS A 138 -7.98 -10.61 24.07
C LYS A 138 -6.61 -10.52 23.39
N GLU A 139 -6.30 -11.45 22.48
CA GLU A 139 -5.04 -11.46 21.74
C GLU A 139 -4.94 -10.36 20.67
N ARG A 140 -6.06 -9.97 20.04
CA ARG A 140 -6.02 -9.17 18.81
C ARG A 140 -6.66 -7.80 18.88
N CYS A 141 -7.73 -7.67 19.65
CA CYS A 141 -8.47 -6.41 19.76
C CYS A 141 -8.98 -6.17 21.19
N PRO A 142 -8.15 -6.31 22.24
CA PRO A 142 -8.58 -6.09 23.62
C PRO A 142 -9.07 -4.65 23.87
N GLU A 143 -8.68 -3.69 23.03
CA GLU A 143 -9.10 -2.30 23.09
C GLU A 143 -10.56 -2.08 22.64
N LYS A 144 -11.12 -3.00 21.85
CA LYS A 144 -12.52 -2.92 21.39
C LYS A 144 -13.44 -3.50 22.46
N THR A 145 -13.82 -2.65 23.42
CA THR A 145 -14.72 -3.00 24.53
C THR A 145 -16.20 -2.82 24.18
N ASP A 146 -16.52 -1.99 23.20
CA ASP A 146 -17.83 -1.99 22.57
C ASP A 146 -17.87 -3.10 21.51
N PHE A 147 -18.49 -4.23 21.88
CA PHE A 147 -18.54 -5.41 21.03
C PHE A 147 -19.37 -5.21 19.75
N SER A 148 -20.19 -4.15 19.65
CA SER A 148 -20.91 -3.82 18.42
C SER A 148 -19.99 -3.32 17.29
N GLN A 149 -18.77 -2.92 17.64
CA GLN A 149 -17.76 -2.44 16.70
C GLN A 149 -16.75 -3.51 16.25
N VAL A 150 -16.85 -4.71 16.81
CA VAL A 150 -15.98 -5.85 16.49
C VAL A 150 -16.49 -6.48 15.20
N VAL A 151 -15.59 -6.58 14.22
CA VAL A 151 -15.87 -7.17 12.91
C VAL A 151 -15.04 -8.43 12.69
N CYS A 152 -15.44 -9.24 11.72
CA CYS A 152 -14.83 -10.54 11.42
C CYS A 152 -13.29 -10.48 11.33
N THR A 153 -12.78 -9.46 10.65
CA THR A 153 -11.33 -9.31 10.40
C THR A 153 -10.54 -8.99 11.67
N ASP A 154 -11.14 -8.39 12.71
CA ASP A 154 -10.41 -8.11 13.96
C ASP A 154 -9.87 -9.39 14.60
N CYS A 155 -10.58 -10.51 14.42
CA CYS A 155 -10.17 -11.82 14.92
C CYS A 155 -9.57 -12.74 13.84
N HIS A 156 -10.06 -12.67 12.60
CA HIS A 156 -9.80 -13.69 11.57
C HIS A 156 -8.76 -13.32 10.49
N GLY A 157 -8.31 -12.06 10.38
CA GLY A 157 -7.31 -11.73 9.35
C GLY A 157 -6.57 -10.41 9.59
N GLU A 158 -5.36 -10.28 9.07
CA GLU A 158 -4.63 -9.00 9.03
C GLU A 158 -4.85 -8.34 7.66
N HIS A 159 -6.04 -8.57 7.08
CA HIS A 159 -6.40 -8.27 5.70
C HIS A 159 -6.64 -6.76 5.46
N ARG A 160 -5.65 -5.96 5.84
CA ARG A 160 -5.64 -4.51 5.78
C ARG A 160 -4.21 -4.02 5.60
N LEU A 161 -3.99 -3.19 4.58
CA LEU A 161 -2.70 -2.55 4.37
C LEU A 161 -2.34 -1.67 5.57
N LYS A 162 -1.18 -1.96 6.17
CA LYS A 162 -0.65 -1.23 7.34
C LYS A 162 -0.26 0.20 6.99
N LEU A 163 0.38 0.38 5.84
CA LEU A 163 0.76 1.69 5.31
C LEU A 163 0.03 1.94 3.99
N ARG A 164 -0.53 3.14 3.85
CA ARG A 164 -1.21 3.60 2.63
C ARG A 164 -0.79 5.03 2.34
N THR A 165 -0.06 5.22 1.26
CA THR A 165 0.31 6.55 0.74
C THR A 165 -0.86 7.19 -0.01
N VAL A 166 -1.65 6.38 -0.70
CA VAL A 166 -2.91 6.78 -1.32
C VAL A 166 -4.08 6.29 -0.48
N ARG A 167 -5.06 7.17 -0.26
CA ARG A 167 -6.27 6.85 0.52
C ARG A 167 -7.50 7.24 -0.28
N TRP A 168 -8.53 6.42 -0.15
CA TRP A 168 -9.85 6.67 -0.70
C TRP A 168 -10.88 6.67 0.40
N ASP A 169 -11.98 7.38 0.16
CA ASP A 169 -13.21 7.09 0.83
C ASP A 169 -13.69 5.70 0.39
N LYS A 170 -13.81 4.78 1.34
CA LYS A 170 -14.07 3.37 1.03
C LYS A 170 -15.47 3.11 0.49
N LYS A 171 -16.42 4.03 0.72
CA LYS A 171 -17.80 3.91 0.25
C LYS A 171 -17.93 4.37 -1.21
N SER A 172 -17.33 5.51 -1.53
CA SER A 172 -17.48 6.16 -2.84
C SER A 172 -16.32 5.90 -3.80
N GLY A 173 -15.18 5.41 -3.32
CA GLY A 173 -13.96 5.27 -4.12
C GLY A 173 -13.25 6.59 -4.44
N LYS A 174 -13.75 7.74 -3.94
CA LYS A 174 -13.13 9.03 -4.20
C LYS A 174 -11.79 9.15 -3.50
N LEU A 175 -10.80 9.67 -4.21
CA LEU A 175 -9.47 9.94 -3.68
C LEU A 175 -9.56 10.97 -2.54
N LEU A 176 -8.98 10.65 -1.40
CA LEU A 176 -8.77 11.60 -0.31
C LEU A 176 -7.43 12.29 -0.56
N THR A 177 -7.46 13.56 -0.96
CA THR A 177 -6.24 14.35 -1.15
C THR A 177 -5.47 14.46 0.16
N ALA A 178 -4.13 14.42 0.08
CA ALA A 178 -3.25 14.69 1.22
C ALA A 178 -3.42 16.16 1.61
N GLY A 179 -4.36 16.43 2.53
CA GLY A 179 -4.76 17.77 2.88
C GLY A 179 -5.74 17.81 4.04
N THR A 180 -5.40 17.11 5.13
CA THR A 180 -5.52 17.51 6.55
C THR A 180 -4.99 16.31 7.36
N PRO A 181 -3.88 16.44 8.12
CA PRO A 181 -3.53 15.45 9.12
C PRO A 181 -4.65 15.46 10.15
N GLY A 182 -5.45 14.39 10.20
CA GLY A 182 -6.46 14.18 11.22
C GLY A 182 -7.37 15.39 11.50
N ALA A 183 -8.63 15.30 11.07
CA ALA A 183 -9.64 15.41 12.12
C ALA A 183 -9.25 14.34 13.15
N SER A 184 -8.42 14.74 14.11
CA SER A 184 -8.09 13.97 15.29
C SER A 184 -9.42 13.51 15.82
N ALA A 185 -9.67 12.20 15.83
CA ALA A 185 -10.69 11.67 16.70
C ALA A 185 -10.31 12.21 18.08
N ALA A 186 -11.13 13.12 18.59
CA ALA A 186 -11.00 13.59 19.96
C ALA A 186 -10.88 12.33 20.84
N PRO A 187 -9.91 12.29 21.77
CA PRO A 187 -9.87 11.18 22.72
C PRO A 187 -11.14 11.30 23.58
N GLY A 188 -12.09 10.42 23.32
CA GLY A 188 -13.39 10.39 24.00
C GLY A 188 -14.56 10.73 23.08
N ALA A 189 -14.95 9.77 22.25
CA ALA A 189 -16.35 9.59 21.89
C ALA A 189 -16.55 8.11 21.56
N SER A 190 -17.15 7.39 22.50
CA SER A 190 -17.83 6.14 22.21
C SER A 190 -18.79 6.36 21.03
N GLN A 191 -18.71 5.48 20.04
CA GLN A 191 -19.73 5.17 19.03
C GLN A 191 -19.14 4.15 18.09
#